data_AF-A0A0G0MTR8-F1
#
_entry.id   AF-A0A0G0MTR8-F1
#
_cell.length_a   1.000
_cell.length_b   1.000
_cell.length_c   1.000
_cell.angle_alpha   90.00
_cell.angle_beta   90.00
_cell.angle_gamma   90.00
#
_symmetry.space_group_name_H-M   'P 1'
#
loop_
_entity.id
_entity.type
_entity.pdbx_description
1 polymer ?
#
loop_
_entity_poly.entity_id
_entity_poly.type
_entity_poly.pdbx_seq_one_letter_code
_entity_poly.pdbx_strand_id
1 'polypeptide(L)'
;MHNEVQVKKPGRCPKCGMTLIPVEKEMEHGDMEHNIHTTQHVMKQLPKIPTGHSLSEGWSFWKKLKMSMTMSMGMEHGGLAGREMAKLMEEDIRNKFLFALFFTIPIILYSPLGEKIIRVSLPSPIPLPWLLFILTTPVFFYAGWIFLYSTYKALKAKILNMAVLIAVGITAAYGFSVVLTIIGSNDSYYEAAAMLITFVLFGHWMEMKSRRGTTDALQALFNLVPPQARLWKNGKETMVSTSKVKLGDILMLKPGDKVPVDGEIIDGESAIDESLVTG
;
A
#
# COMPACT_ATOMS: atom_id res chain seq x y z
N MET A 1 -23.30 -20.51 14.91
CA MET A 1 -23.09 -21.67 14.01
C MET A 1 -23.20 -22.93 14.86
N HIS A 2 -23.92 -23.96 14.40
CA HIS A 2 -24.18 -25.19 15.16
C HIS A 2 -23.02 -26.17 15.00
N ASN A 3 -22.00 -26.06 15.87
CA ASN A 3 -20.78 -26.89 15.80
C ASN A 3 -21.04 -28.38 16.09
N GLU A 4 -22.20 -28.70 16.70
CA GLU A 4 -22.64 -30.06 16.95
C GLU A 4 -23.19 -30.78 15.70
N VAL A 5 -23.45 -30.08 14.59
CA VAL A 5 -24.01 -30.66 13.36
C VAL A 5 -22.88 -30.94 12.36
N GLN A 6 -22.39 -32.19 12.36
CA GLN A 6 -21.38 -32.67 11.42
C GLN A 6 -21.96 -33.80 10.57
N VAL A 7 -21.85 -33.67 9.24
CA VAL A 7 -22.44 -34.62 8.29
C VAL A 7 -21.40 -34.99 7.24
N LYS A 8 -21.32 -36.27 6.87
CA LYS A 8 -20.30 -36.78 5.95
C LYS A 8 -20.49 -36.37 4.48
N LYS A 9 -21.63 -35.78 4.12
CA LYS A 9 -21.97 -35.38 2.75
C LYS A 9 -22.31 -33.88 2.72
N PRO A 10 -21.97 -33.14 1.65
CA PRO A 10 -22.34 -31.74 1.50
C PRO A 10 -23.85 -31.56 1.58
N GLY A 11 -24.31 -30.54 2.28
CA GLY A 11 -25.74 -30.28 2.48
C GLY A 11 -26.01 -29.00 3.26
N ARG A 12 -27.29 -28.77 3.57
CA ARG A 12 -27.73 -27.66 4.44
C ARG A 12 -27.92 -28.15 5.87
N CYS A 13 -27.62 -27.30 6.83
CA CYS A 13 -27.85 -27.57 8.24
C CYS A 13 -29.37 -27.75 8.49
N PRO A 14 -29.83 -28.85 9.11
CA PRO A 14 -31.25 -29.09 9.35
C PRO A 14 -31.86 -28.15 10.41
N LYS A 15 -31.05 -27.46 11.22
CA LYS A 15 -31.53 -26.49 12.23
C LYS A 15 -31.74 -25.09 11.67
N CYS A 16 -30.83 -24.61 10.82
CA CYS A 16 -30.83 -23.22 10.36
C CYS A 16 -30.85 -23.04 8.83
N GLY A 17 -30.82 -24.13 8.05
CA GLY A 17 -30.89 -24.09 6.58
C GLY A 17 -29.63 -23.56 5.87
N MET A 18 -28.60 -23.14 6.60
CA MET A 18 -27.35 -22.64 6.03
C MET A 18 -26.49 -23.77 5.45
N THR A 19 -25.71 -23.47 4.41
CA THR A 19 -24.81 -24.43 3.74
C THR A 19 -23.67 -24.85 4.66
N LEU A 20 -23.45 -26.15 4.82
CA LEU A 20 -22.36 -26.70 5.62
C LEU A 20 -21.03 -26.53 4.90
N ILE A 21 -20.01 -26.10 5.63
CA ILE A 21 -18.66 -25.85 5.13
C ILE A 21 -17.77 -27.00 5.61
N PRO A 22 -16.93 -27.62 4.74
CA PRO A 22 -16.06 -28.70 5.15
C PRO A 22 -15.05 -28.22 6.20
N VAL A 23 -14.86 -29.03 7.25
CA VAL A 23 -13.83 -28.79 8.27
C VAL A 23 -12.60 -29.62 7.87
N GLU A 24 -11.50 -28.94 7.53
CA GLU A 24 -10.23 -29.60 7.23
C GLU A 24 -9.63 -30.20 8.51
N LYS A 25 -9.23 -31.47 8.47
CA LYS A 25 -8.53 -32.14 9.58
C LYS A 25 -7.08 -31.67 9.61
N GLU A 26 -6.63 -31.19 10.76
CA GLU A 26 -5.20 -31.02 11.03
C GLU A 26 -4.52 -32.41 11.02
N MET A 27 -3.47 -32.57 10.21
CA MET A 27 -2.64 -33.79 10.19
C MET A 27 -1.15 -33.45 10.29
N GLU A 28 -0.48 -34.28 11.09
CA GLU A 28 0.93 -34.28 11.48
C GLU A 28 1.91 -34.52 10.32
N HIS A 29 3.16 -34.13 10.54
CA HIS A 29 4.33 -34.21 9.64
C HIS A 29 4.63 -35.61 9.06
N GLY A 30 4.97 -35.67 7.77
CA GLY A 30 5.63 -36.80 7.09
C GLY A 30 5.82 -36.56 5.59
N ASP A 31 6.95 -36.98 5.03
CA ASP A 31 7.60 -36.50 3.80
C ASP A 31 7.05 -37.01 2.43
N MET A 32 7.30 -36.19 1.37
CA MET A 32 7.44 -36.47 -0.10
C MET A 32 6.34 -37.27 -0.83
N GLU A 33 5.90 -37.05 -2.08
CA GLU A 33 6.15 -36.12 -3.20
C GLU A 33 4.97 -36.36 -4.20
N HIS A 34 4.48 -35.30 -4.89
CA HIS A 34 4.03 -35.25 -6.30
C HIS A 34 2.90 -34.24 -6.60
N ASN A 35 3.31 -33.16 -7.27
CA ASN A 35 2.71 -32.50 -8.44
C ASN A 35 1.19 -32.39 -8.57
N ILE A 36 0.66 -31.19 -8.29
CA ILE A 36 -0.47 -30.60 -9.04
C ILE A 36 -0.24 -29.10 -9.26
N HIS A 37 -0.36 -28.69 -10.52
CA HIS A 37 -0.23 -27.32 -11.04
C HIS A 37 -1.14 -26.33 -10.31
N THR A 38 -0.54 -25.43 -9.53
CA THR A 38 -1.11 -24.14 -9.15
C THR A 38 -0.06 -23.09 -9.47
N THR A 39 -0.44 -22.06 -10.22
CA THR A 39 0.41 -20.90 -10.48
C THR A 39 0.76 -20.22 -9.17
N GLN A 40 1.91 -20.60 -8.63
CA GLN A 40 2.51 -20.04 -7.43
C GLN A 40 2.82 -18.55 -7.65
N HIS A 41 2.03 -17.68 -7.03
CA HIS A 41 2.62 -16.47 -6.47
C HIS A 41 3.36 -16.91 -5.19
N VAL A 42 4.64 -17.23 -5.34
CA VAL A 42 5.55 -17.43 -4.21
C VAL A 42 5.64 -16.10 -3.45
N MET A 43 4.82 -15.93 -2.43
CA MET A 43 5.14 -14.96 -1.38
C MET A 43 6.37 -15.51 -0.65
N LYS A 44 7.55 -14.99 -1.03
CA LYS A 44 8.74 -15.15 -0.22
C LYS A 44 8.41 -14.54 1.14
N GLN A 45 8.29 -15.38 2.17
CA GLN A 45 8.08 -14.92 3.54
C GLN A 45 9.15 -13.88 3.86
N LEU A 46 8.72 -12.64 4.08
CA LEU A 46 9.58 -11.59 4.60
C LEU A 46 10.05 -12.00 6.00
N PRO A 47 11.31 -11.72 6.37
CA PRO A 47 11.82 -12.04 7.69
C PRO A 47 10.94 -11.43 8.77
N LYS A 48 10.65 -12.19 9.83
CA LYS A 48 9.89 -11.73 11.00
C LYS A 48 10.53 -10.45 11.55
N ILE A 49 9.75 -9.38 11.64
CA ILE A 49 10.21 -8.06 12.06
C ILE A 49 9.91 -7.90 13.55
N PRO A 50 10.89 -7.53 14.39
CA PRO A 50 10.63 -7.18 15.77
C PRO A 50 9.84 -5.86 15.83
N THR A 51 8.83 -5.85 16.69
CA THR A 51 7.94 -4.70 16.94
C THR A 51 8.74 -3.46 17.34
N GLY A 52 8.64 -2.37 16.56
CA GLY A 52 9.17 -1.04 16.93
C GLY A 52 10.15 -0.39 15.96
N HIS A 53 10.60 -1.07 14.90
CA HIS A 53 11.49 -0.49 13.89
C HIS A 53 10.78 -0.30 12.55
N SER A 54 11.01 0.84 11.89
CA SER A 54 10.46 1.08 10.55
C SER A 54 11.11 0.12 9.55
N LEU A 55 10.30 -0.52 8.69
CA LEU A 55 10.71 -1.45 7.63
C LEU A 55 11.83 -0.89 6.72
N SER A 56 11.99 0.44 6.69
CA SER A 56 12.89 1.18 5.80
C SER A 56 14.27 1.53 6.38
N GLU A 57 14.46 1.40 7.71
CA GLU A 57 15.67 1.85 8.42
C GLU A 57 16.92 1.00 8.16
N GLY A 58 16.79 -0.16 7.51
CA GLY A 58 17.91 -1.05 7.16
C GLY A 58 18.03 -1.39 5.67
N TRP A 59 17.29 -0.73 4.78
CA TRP A 59 17.28 -1.10 3.36
C TRP A 59 18.36 -0.39 2.55
N SER A 60 19.25 -1.18 1.95
CA SER A 60 20.18 -0.72 0.91
C SER A 60 19.42 0.00 -0.22
N PHE A 61 20.02 1.05 -0.78
CA PHE A 61 19.48 1.85 -1.88
C PHE A 61 18.91 0.98 -3.02
N TRP A 62 19.63 -0.08 -3.39
CA TRP A 62 19.21 -1.02 -4.43
C TRP A 62 17.91 -1.77 -4.12
N LYS A 63 17.66 -2.05 -2.84
CA LYS A 63 16.43 -2.72 -2.39
C LYS A 63 15.24 -1.76 -2.46
N LYS A 64 15.44 -0.48 -2.10
CA LYS A 64 14.43 0.58 -2.26
C LYS A 64 14.11 0.83 -3.74
N LEU A 65 15.13 0.91 -4.58
CA LEU A 65 14.95 1.06 -6.04
C LEU A 65 14.20 -0.14 -6.64
N LYS A 66 14.60 -1.37 -6.30
CA LYS A 66 13.93 -2.58 -6.78
C LYS A 66 12.47 -2.64 -6.35
N MET A 67 12.18 -2.25 -5.10
CA MET A 67 10.79 -2.13 -4.63
C MET A 67 10.02 -1.12 -5.48
N SER A 68 10.50 0.12 -5.57
CA SER A 68 9.91 1.20 -6.37
C SER A 68 9.62 0.79 -7.83
N MET A 69 10.53 0.03 -8.44
CA MET A 69 10.41 -0.42 -9.84
C MET A 69 9.49 -1.63 -10.05
N THR A 70 9.13 -2.35 -8.99
CA THR A 70 8.25 -3.55 -9.07
C THR A 70 6.86 -3.31 -8.49
N MET A 71 6.57 -2.07 -8.08
CA MET A 71 5.25 -1.65 -7.65
C MET A 71 4.29 -1.63 -8.84
N SER A 72 3.05 -2.05 -8.59
CA SER A 72 1.99 -1.99 -9.59
C SER A 72 0.75 -1.32 -9.03
N MET A 73 0.08 -0.53 -9.85
CA MET A 73 -1.18 0.14 -9.52
C MET A 73 -2.27 -0.90 -9.24
N GLY A 74 -3.09 -0.65 -8.21
CA GLY A 74 -4.22 -1.50 -7.84
C GLY A 74 -3.89 -2.69 -6.92
N MET A 75 -2.72 -2.71 -6.28
CA MET A 75 -2.46 -3.69 -5.21
C MET A 75 -3.22 -3.28 -3.94
N GLU A 76 -4.22 -4.08 -3.56
CA GLU A 76 -4.86 -3.96 -2.25
C GLU A 76 -3.93 -4.55 -1.18
N HIS A 77 -3.63 -3.76 -0.17
CA HIS A 77 -2.82 -4.17 0.97
C HIS A 77 -3.66 -4.16 2.23
N GLY A 78 -4.39 -5.25 2.48
CA GLY A 78 -5.08 -5.47 3.75
C GLY A 78 -4.12 -5.82 4.89
N GLY A 79 -4.46 -5.41 6.13
CA GLY A 79 -3.75 -5.80 7.36
C GLY A 79 -2.62 -4.86 7.82
N LEU A 80 -2.02 -5.16 8.98
CA LEU A 80 -0.96 -4.36 9.62
C LEU A 80 0.33 -4.27 8.79
N ALA A 81 0.77 -5.38 8.18
CA ALA A 81 1.86 -5.37 7.20
C ALA A 81 1.50 -4.57 5.94
N GLY A 82 0.21 -4.48 5.63
CA GLY A 82 -0.34 -3.65 4.56
C GLY A 82 -0.26 -2.15 4.85
N ARG A 83 -0.34 -1.70 6.11
CA ARG A 83 -0.21 -0.27 6.47
C ARG A 83 1.17 0.28 6.20
N GLU A 84 2.20 -0.41 6.67
CA GLU A 84 3.57 0.05 6.51
C GLU A 84 3.99 -0.01 5.04
N MET A 85 3.58 -1.06 4.32
CA MET A 85 3.71 -1.11 2.87
C MET A 85 2.94 0.01 2.19
N ALA A 86 1.68 0.28 2.56
CA ALA A 86 0.91 1.40 2.03
C ALA A 86 1.63 2.73 2.27
N LYS A 87 2.21 2.95 3.47
CA LYS A 87 3.04 4.12 3.84
C LYS A 87 4.14 4.34 2.81
N LEU A 88 4.94 3.30 2.59
CA LEU A 88 6.04 3.30 1.64
C LEU A 88 5.56 3.52 0.19
N MET A 89 4.39 3.00 -0.19
CA MET A 89 3.82 3.24 -1.53
C MET A 89 3.51 4.71 -1.79
N GLU A 90 2.84 5.38 -0.85
CA GLU A 90 2.52 6.80 -1.03
C GLU A 90 3.79 7.65 -1.04
N GLU A 91 4.76 7.34 -0.18
CA GLU A 91 6.04 8.04 -0.18
C GLU A 91 6.78 7.87 -1.52
N ASP A 92 6.77 6.66 -2.09
CA ASP A 92 7.35 6.40 -3.41
C ASP A 92 6.63 7.18 -4.53
N ILE A 93 5.30 7.12 -4.56
CA ILE A 93 4.51 7.86 -5.56
C ILE A 93 4.68 9.37 -5.40
N ARG A 94 4.71 9.89 -4.17
CA ARG A 94 4.99 11.31 -3.89
C ARG A 94 6.37 11.69 -4.42
N ASN A 95 7.39 10.88 -4.16
CA ASN A 95 8.75 11.17 -4.60
C ASN A 95 8.87 11.11 -6.13
N LYS A 96 8.22 10.13 -6.78
CA LYS A 96 8.11 10.08 -8.26
C LYS A 96 7.38 11.29 -8.83
N PHE A 97 6.29 11.72 -8.18
CA PHE A 97 5.57 12.94 -8.56
C PHE A 97 6.46 14.18 -8.46
N LEU A 98 7.12 14.40 -7.34
CA LEU A 98 8.01 15.56 -7.15
C LEU A 98 9.18 15.55 -8.13
N PHE A 99 9.75 14.37 -8.39
CA PHE A 99 10.78 14.18 -9.42
C PHE A 99 10.24 14.53 -10.81
N ALA A 100 9.09 13.97 -11.19
CA ALA A 100 8.48 14.25 -12.49
C ALA A 100 8.12 15.75 -12.63
N LEU A 101 7.59 16.37 -11.57
CA LEU A 101 7.26 17.79 -11.53
C LEU A 101 8.50 18.67 -11.74
N PHE A 102 9.60 18.36 -11.05
CA PHE A 102 10.87 19.09 -11.16
C PHE A 102 11.37 19.15 -12.61
N PHE A 103 11.28 18.04 -13.36
CA PHE A 103 11.65 18.00 -14.78
C PHE A 103 10.56 18.54 -15.71
N THR A 104 9.29 18.35 -15.37
CA THR A 104 8.17 18.78 -16.22
C THR A 104 8.09 20.30 -16.33
N ILE A 105 8.45 21.03 -15.27
CA ILE A 105 8.49 22.51 -15.30
C ILE A 105 9.43 23.02 -16.42
N PRO A 106 10.73 22.69 -16.45
CA PRO A 106 11.60 23.13 -17.54
C PRO A 106 11.18 22.54 -18.89
N ILE A 107 10.68 21.30 -18.95
CA ILE A 107 10.16 20.72 -20.21
C ILE A 107 9.06 21.61 -20.80
N ILE A 108 8.09 22.06 -19.99
CA ILE A 108 7.03 22.96 -20.44
C ILE A 108 7.61 24.30 -20.87
N LEU A 109 8.55 24.88 -20.11
CA LEU A 109 9.14 26.18 -20.44
C LEU A 109 9.91 26.18 -21.78
N TYR A 110 10.55 25.06 -22.13
CA TYR A 110 11.27 24.91 -23.40
C TYR A 110 10.41 24.28 -24.52
N SER A 111 9.17 23.85 -24.26
CA SER A 111 8.35 23.21 -25.28
C SER A 111 7.65 24.21 -26.20
N PRO A 112 7.26 23.81 -27.41
CA PRO A 112 6.45 24.64 -28.31
C PRO A 112 5.13 25.10 -27.66
N LEU A 113 4.60 24.31 -26.73
CA LEU A 113 3.41 24.64 -25.95
C LEU A 113 3.69 25.78 -24.95
N GLY A 114 4.83 25.74 -24.26
CA GLY A 114 5.25 26.82 -23.37
C GLY A 114 5.48 28.14 -24.10
N GLU A 115 6.14 28.10 -25.25
CA GLU A 115 6.35 29.30 -26.07
C GLU A 115 5.03 29.95 -26.49
N LYS A 116 4.05 29.14 -26.92
CA LYS A 116 2.73 29.63 -27.36
C LYS A 116 1.91 30.22 -26.21
N ILE A 117 1.95 29.62 -25.02
CA ILE A 117 1.13 30.02 -23.88
C ILE A 117 1.79 31.13 -23.06
N ILE A 118 3.07 30.96 -22.73
CA ILE A 118 3.82 31.81 -21.78
C ILE A 118 4.55 32.94 -22.52
N ARG A 119 4.69 32.86 -23.86
CA ARG A 119 5.36 33.85 -24.72
C ARG A 119 6.79 34.20 -24.30
N VAL A 120 7.47 33.25 -23.67
CA VAL A 120 8.88 33.36 -23.29
C VAL A 120 9.68 32.45 -24.21
N SER A 121 10.60 33.01 -24.97
CA SER A 121 11.59 32.27 -25.76
C SER A 121 12.91 32.26 -25.00
N LEU A 122 13.20 31.12 -24.34
CA LEU A 122 14.46 30.95 -23.63
C LEU A 122 15.58 30.60 -24.63
N PRO A 123 16.76 31.23 -24.53
CA PRO A 123 17.90 30.82 -25.35
C PRO A 123 18.34 29.41 -24.96
N SER A 124 18.42 28.52 -25.95
CA SER A 124 18.78 27.11 -25.75
C SER A 124 20.23 26.84 -26.14
N PRO A 125 21.04 26.17 -25.30
CA PRO A 125 22.44 25.85 -25.60
C PRO A 125 22.62 24.72 -26.63
N ILE A 126 21.58 23.91 -26.83
CA ILE A 126 21.53 22.79 -27.79
C ILE A 126 20.21 22.87 -28.59
N PRO A 127 20.04 22.13 -29.71
CA PRO A 127 18.76 22.12 -30.40
C PRO A 127 17.64 21.65 -29.47
N LEU A 128 16.51 22.37 -29.47
CA LEU A 128 15.38 22.16 -28.55
C LEU A 128 14.89 20.70 -28.48
N PRO A 129 14.72 19.95 -29.59
CA PRO A 129 14.28 18.55 -29.53
C PRO A 129 15.22 17.65 -28.71
N TRP A 130 16.53 17.88 -28.79
CA TRP A 130 17.52 17.13 -28.01
C TRP A 130 17.50 17.50 -26.53
N LEU A 131 17.28 18.78 -26.20
CA LEU A 131 17.11 19.22 -24.81
C LEU A 131 15.88 18.56 -24.17
N LEU A 132 14.75 18.60 -24.87
CA LEU A 132 13.50 18.01 -24.40
C LEU A 132 13.60 16.49 -24.29
N PHE A 133 14.29 15.83 -25.22
CA PHE A 133 14.60 14.41 -25.13
C PHE A 133 15.37 14.07 -23.84
N ILE A 134 16.47 14.78 -23.58
CA ILE A 134 17.32 14.55 -22.39
C ILE A 134 16.53 14.76 -21.10
N LEU A 135 15.70 15.81 -21.03
CA LEU A 135 14.89 16.11 -19.84
C LEU A 135 13.74 15.10 -19.64
N THR A 136 13.12 14.64 -20.72
CA THR A 136 11.92 13.77 -20.65
C THR A 136 12.29 12.30 -20.43
N THR A 137 13.44 11.87 -20.94
CA THR A 137 13.96 10.50 -20.77
C THR A 137 13.93 10.01 -19.30
N PRO A 138 14.52 10.74 -18.31
CA PRO A 138 14.47 10.30 -16.92
C PRO A 138 13.05 10.27 -16.36
N VAL A 139 12.18 11.21 -16.75
CA VAL A 139 10.77 11.20 -16.34
C VAL A 139 10.06 9.94 -16.85
N PHE A 140 10.26 9.61 -18.12
CA PHE A 140 9.65 8.44 -18.75
C PHE A 140 10.12 7.12 -18.09
N PHE A 141 11.43 6.93 -17.93
CA PHE A 141 11.99 5.67 -17.44
C PHE A 141 11.99 5.50 -15.91
N TYR A 142 11.91 6.57 -15.13
CA TYR A 142 11.86 6.47 -13.66
C TYR A 142 10.44 6.65 -13.11
N ALA A 143 9.82 7.79 -13.43
CA ALA A 143 8.49 8.13 -12.92
C ALA A 143 7.40 7.38 -13.71
N GLY A 144 7.54 7.31 -15.04
CA GLY A 144 6.61 6.60 -15.93
C GLY A 144 6.67 5.07 -15.81
N TRP A 145 7.76 4.51 -15.26
CA TRP A 145 7.96 3.06 -15.18
C TRP A 145 6.84 2.32 -14.47
N ILE A 146 6.26 2.91 -13.42
CA ILE A 146 5.16 2.30 -12.67
C ILE A 146 3.98 1.96 -13.59
N PHE A 147 3.68 2.81 -14.58
CA PHE A 147 2.60 2.60 -15.53
C PHE A 147 2.95 1.55 -16.57
N LEU A 148 4.18 1.55 -17.07
CA LEU A 148 4.68 0.56 -18.04
C LEU A 148 4.70 -0.84 -17.43
N TYR A 149 5.22 -0.96 -16.21
CA TYR A 149 5.29 -2.24 -15.50
C TYR A 149 3.90 -2.74 -15.08
N SER A 150 3.02 -1.84 -14.62
CA SER A 150 1.62 -2.18 -14.33
C SER A 150 0.88 -2.67 -15.57
N THR A 151 1.13 -2.05 -16.72
CA THR A 151 0.56 -2.45 -18.01
C THR A 151 1.03 -3.83 -18.43
N TYR A 152 2.33 -4.11 -18.31
CA TYR A 152 2.87 -5.44 -18.61
C TYR A 152 2.17 -6.54 -17.78
N LYS A 153 1.97 -6.30 -16.47
CA LYS A 153 1.22 -7.21 -15.61
C LYS A 153 -0.26 -7.34 -16.03
N ALA A 154 -0.93 -6.22 -16.32
CA ALA A 154 -2.34 -6.20 -16.70
C ALA A 154 -2.58 -6.96 -18.02
N LEU A 155 -1.73 -6.75 -19.03
CA LEU A 155 -1.80 -7.45 -20.30
C LEU A 155 -1.51 -8.95 -20.15
N LYS A 156 -0.54 -9.34 -19.30
CA LYS A 156 -0.30 -10.75 -18.97
C LYS A 156 -1.52 -11.40 -18.32
N ALA A 157 -2.25 -10.64 -17.51
CA ALA A 157 -3.51 -11.07 -16.90
C ALA A 157 -4.73 -10.93 -17.83
N LYS A 158 -4.56 -10.46 -19.07
CA LYS A 158 -5.63 -10.21 -20.07
C LYS A 158 -6.70 -9.22 -19.58
N ILE A 159 -6.30 -8.24 -18.77
CA ILE A 159 -7.18 -7.18 -18.26
C ILE A 159 -6.72 -5.83 -18.83
N LEU A 160 -7.67 -5.04 -19.31
CA LEU A 160 -7.44 -3.65 -19.72
C LEU A 160 -7.87 -2.72 -18.59
N ASN A 161 -6.91 -2.05 -17.95
CA ASN A 161 -7.16 -1.12 -16.86
C ASN A 161 -6.57 0.27 -17.16
N MET A 162 -6.74 1.21 -16.23
CA MET A 162 -6.25 2.59 -16.37
C MET A 162 -4.76 2.67 -16.73
N ALA A 163 -3.93 1.77 -16.17
CA ALA A 163 -2.49 1.77 -16.45
C ALA A 163 -2.19 1.51 -17.93
N VAL A 164 -2.95 0.62 -18.59
CA VAL A 164 -2.77 0.32 -20.03
C VAL A 164 -3.01 1.57 -20.87
N LEU A 165 -4.10 2.30 -20.61
CA LEU A 165 -4.43 3.53 -21.33
C LEU A 165 -3.34 4.59 -21.16
N ILE A 166 -2.88 4.79 -19.92
CA ILE A 166 -1.79 5.71 -19.60
C ILE A 166 -0.51 5.30 -20.33
N ALA A 167 -0.11 4.04 -20.22
CA ALA A 167 1.12 3.52 -20.82
C ALA A 167 1.13 3.69 -22.35
N VAL A 168 0.00 3.44 -23.02
CA VAL A 168 -0.14 3.69 -24.45
C VAL A 168 0.05 5.18 -24.76
N GLY A 169 -0.60 6.07 -24.01
CA GLY A 169 -0.48 7.52 -24.22
C GLY A 169 0.94 8.04 -24.05
N ILE A 170 1.59 7.71 -22.92
CA ILE A 170 2.97 8.17 -22.66
C ILE A 170 3.96 7.59 -23.66
N THR A 171 3.80 6.32 -24.05
CA THR A 171 4.71 5.63 -24.97
C THR A 171 4.55 6.16 -26.39
N ALA A 172 3.31 6.42 -26.83
CA ALA A 172 3.05 7.04 -28.13
C ALA A 172 3.66 8.44 -28.21
N ALA A 173 3.41 9.29 -27.21
CA ALA A 173 3.94 10.65 -27.17
C ALA A 173 5.48 10.66 -27.12
N TYR A 174 6.08 9.89 -26.21
CA TYR A 174 7.55 9.83 -26.09
C TYR A 174 8.19 9.18 -27.32
N GLY A 175 7.72 8.01 -27.75
CA GLY A 175 8.28 7.27 -28.88
C GLY A 175 8.20 8.04 -30.19
N PHE A 176 7.06 8.69 -30.47
CA PHE A 176 6.93 9.53 -31.67
C PHE A 176 7.86 10.74 -31.61
N SER A 177 8.00 11.38 -30.45
CA SER A 177 8.94 12.49 -30.25
C SER A 177 10.39 12.09 -30.49
N VAL A 178 10.78 10.88 -30.05
CA VAL A 178 12.12 10.32 -30.30
C VAL A 178 12.36 10.15 -31.79
N VAL A 179 11.39 9.57 -32.52
CA VAL A 179 11.49 9.42 -33.98
C VAL A 179 11.64 10.78 -34.66
N LEU A 180 10.80 11.75 -34.31
CA LEU A 180 10.85 13.13 -34.85
C LEU A 180 12.19 13.81 -34.58
N THR A 181 12.76 13.60 -33.39
CA THR A 181 14.06 14.16 -33.00
C THR A 181 15.19 13.56 -33.87
N ILE A 182 15.15 12.25 -34.13
CA ILE A 182 16.18 11.56 -34.91
C ILE A 182 16.14 11.97 -36.38
N ILE A 183 14.95 12.20 -36.95
CA ILE A 183 14.82 12.67 -38.35
C ILE A 183 15.06 14.18 -38.51
N GLY A 184 15.39 14.90 -37.44
CA GLY A 184 15.70 16.33 -37.46
C GLY A 184 14.49 17.26 -37.53
N SER A 185 13.30 16.79 -37.15
CA SER A 185 12.12 17.66 -37.02
C SER A 185 12.26 18.57 -35.80
N ASN A 186 11.71 19.79 -35.90
CA ASN A 186 11.57 20.70 -34.76
C ASN A 186 10.33 20.38 -33.91
N ASP A 187 9.39 19.60 -34.44
CA ASP A 187 8.19 19.21 -33.71
C ASP A 187 8.50 18.08 -32.73
N SER A 188 7.90 18.16 -31.55
CA SER A 188 7.96 17.09 -30.55
C SER A 188 6.74 17.16 -29.62
N TYR A 189 6.51 16.09 -28.87
CA TYR A 189 5.41 15.92 -27.92
C TYR A 189 5.95 15.43 -26.56
N TYR A 190 7.20 15.76 -26.25
CA TYR A 190 7.86 15.39 -25.01
C TYR A 190 7.13 15.97 -23.79
N GLU A 191 6.62 17.18 -23.91
CA GLU A 191 5.79 17.84 -22.90
C GLU A 191 4.50 17.07 -22.63
N ALA A 192 3.86 16.49 -23.65
CA ALA A 192 2.63 15.73 -23.48
C ALA A 192 2.89 14.46 -22.64
N ALA A 193 3.98 13.75 -22.91
CA ALA A 193 4.39 12.59 -22.12
C ALA A 193 4.70 12.98 -20.65
N ALA A 194 5.51 14.02 -20.45
CA ALA A 194 5.92 14.47 -19.11
C ALA A 194 4.74 14.99 -18.28
N MET A 195 3.85 15.78 -18.88
CA MET A 195 2.64 16.29 -18.24
C MET A 195 1.69 15.16 -17.85
N LEU A 196 1.45 14.20 -18.75
CA LEU A 196 0.56 13.09 -18.47
C LEU A 196 1.08 12.22 -17.31
N ILE A 197 2.38 11.90 -17.29
CA ILE A 197 3.02 11.18 -16.18
C ILE A 197 2.83 11.97 -14.87
N THR A 198 3.14 13.27 -14.89
CA THR A 198 3.09 14.11 -13.69
C THR A 198 1.68 14.25 -13.12
N PHE A 199 0.67 14.53 -13.96
CA PHE A 199 -0.71 14.68 -13.49
C PHE A 199 -1.32 13.39 -12.97
N VAL A 200 -1.04 12.26 -13.63
CA VAL A 200 -1.53 10.96 -13.15
C VAL A 200 -0.88 10.60 -11.81
N LEU A 201 0.44 10.80 -11.66
CA LEU A 201 1.12 10.57 -10.37
C LEU A 201 0.58 11.47 -9.27
N PHE A 202 0.30 12.74 -9.59
CA PHE A 202 -0.34 13.66 -8.66
C PHE A 202 -1.73 13.17 -8.22
N GLY A 203 -2.59 12.80 -9.18
CA GLY A 203 -3.92 12.29 -8.89
C GLY A 203 -3.87 11.04 -8.01
N HIS A 204 -2.97 10.12 -8.30
CA HIS A 204 -2.82 8.89 -7.53
C HIS A 204 -2.26 9.15 -6.12
N TRP A 205 -1.33 10.09 -5.99
CA TRP A 205 -0.83 10.53 -4.69
C TRP A 205 -1.96 11.13 -3.84
N MET A 206 -2.76 12.03 -4.42
CA MET A 206 -3.89 12.66 -3.74
C MET A 206 -4.96 11.63 -3.34
N GLU A 207 -5.23 10.64 -4.19
CA GLU A 207 -6.14 9.53 -3.88
C GLU A 207 -5.65 8.75 -2.65
N MET A 208 -4.38 8.36 -2.62
CA MET A 208 -3.80 7.64 -1.49
C MET A 208 -3.82 8.46 -0.21
N LYS A 209 -3.42 9.73 -0.30
CA LYS A 209 -3.38 10.66 0.84
C LYS A 209 -4.78 10.86 1.44
N SER A 210 -5.82 10.95 0.60
CA SER A 210 -7.20 11.09 1.04
C SER A 210 -7.71 9.84 1.76
N ARG A 211 -7.38 8.64 1.26
CA ARG A 211 -7.82 7.36 1.85
C ARG A 211 -7.23 7.07 3.24
N ARG A 212 -6.05 7.61 3.57
CA ARG A 212 -5.40 7.38 4.89
C ARG A 212 -6.18 7.95 6.07
N GLY A 213 -6.79 9.13 5.91
CA GLY A 213 -7.43 9.85 7.01
C GLY A 213 -8.51 9.03 7.73
N THR A 214 -9.27 8.22 6.99
CA THR A 214 -10.39 7.44 7.55
C THR A 214 -9.92 6.18 8.29
N THR A 215 -8.88 5.51 7.79
CA THR A 215 -8.35 4.28 8.40
C THR A 215 -7.53 4.55 9.67
N ASP A 216 -6.91 5.72 9.76
CA ASP A 216 -6.16 6.12 10.95
C ASP A 216 -7.08 6.45 12.14
N ALA A 217 -8.22 7.11 11.89
CA ALA A 217 -9.20 7.45 12.93
C ALA A 217 -9.87 6.21 13.55
N LEU A 218 -10.29 5.23 12.74
CA LEU A 218 -10.90 3.99 13.25
C LEU A 218 -9.91 3.14 14.05
N GLN A 219 -8.62 3.17 13.72
CA GLN A 219 -7.59 2.44 14.48
C GLN A 219 -7.19 3.15 15.77
N ALA A 220 -7.22 4.48 15.81
CA ALA A 220 -7.01 5.23 17.06
C ALA A 220 -8.00 4.77 18.14
N LEU A 221 -9.24 4.44 17.73
CA LEU A 221 -10.23 3.82 18.60
C LEU A 221 -9.81 2.41 19.07
N PHE A 222 -9.28 1.55 18.19
CA PHE A 222 -8.82 0.21 18.57
C PHE A 222 -7.57 0.21 19.48
N ASN A 223 -6.69 1.20 19.34
CA ASN A 223 -5.49 1.36 20.17
C ASN A 223 -5.80 1.87 21.60
N LEU A 224 -7.08 2.14 21.91
CA LEU A 224 -7.53 2.44 23.27
C LEU A 224 -7.45 1.20 24.16
N VAL A 225 -7.73 0.02 23.62
CA VAL A 225 -7.75 -1.22 24.38
C VAL A 225 -6.31 -1.71 24.60
N PRO A 226 -5.81 -1.80 25.83
CA PRO A 226 -4.49 -2.33 26.10
C PRO A 226 -4.40 -3.81 25.67
N PRO A 227 -3.29 -4.25 25.05
CA PRO A 227 -3.14 -5.60 24.54
C PRO A 227 -2.93 -6.65 25.65
N GLN A 228 -2.56 -6.20 26.85
CA GLN A 228 -2.36 -7.04 28.02
C GLN A 228 -3.14 -6.49 29.20
N ALA A 229 -3.61 -7.41 30.03
CA ALA A 229 -4.27 -7.13 31.30
C ALA A 229 -3.50 -7.82 32.42
N ARG A 230 -3.55 -7.23 33.62
CA ARG A 230 -2.91 -7.81 34.80
C ARG A 230 -3.92 -8.60 35.61
N LEU A 231 -3.84 -9.92 35.52
CA LEU A 231 -4.69 -10.85 36.23
C LEU A 231 -4.15 -11.07 37.66
N TRP A 232 -5.03 -10.94 38.65
CA TRP A 232 -4.77 -11.29 40.04
C TRP A 232 -5.32 -12.68 40.34
N LYS A 233 -4.45 -13.62 40.70
CA LYS A 233 -4.85 -14.98 41.04
C LYS A 233 -3.93 -15.58 42.11
N ASN A 234 -4.51 -16.18 43.13
CA ASN A 234 -3.78 -16.86 44.22
C ASN A 234 -2.70 -15.97 44.88
N GLY A 235 -3.00 -14.69 45.10
CA GLY A 235 -2.06 -13.74 45.71
C GLY A 235 -0.91 -13.29 44.79
N LYS A 236 -0.99 -13.56 43.48
CA LYS A 236 0.06 -13.23 42.51
C LYS A 236 -0.50 -12.48 41.30
N GLU A 237 0.24 -11.46 40.88
CA GLU A 237 0.02 -10.72 39.64
C GLU A 237 0.61 -11.51 38.45
N THR A 238 -0.19 -11.69 37.38
CA THR A 238 0.27 -12.29 36.12
C THR A 238 -0.21 -11.47 34.93
N MET A 239 0.71 -11.10 34.04
CA MET A 239 0.34 -10.43 32.79
C MET A 239 -0.19 -11.44 31.79
N VAL A 240 -1.41 -11.21 31.30
CA VAL A 240 -2.08 -12.03 30.29
C VAL A 240 -2.52 -11.17 29.11
N SER A 241 -2.65 -11.77 27.93
CA SER A 241 -3.29 -11.09 26.79
C SER A 241 -4.73 -10.72 27.17
N THR A 242 -5.19 -9.51 26.84
CA THR A 242 -6.56 -9.06 27.13
C THR A 242 -7.60 -10.02 26.53
N SER A 243 -7.30 -10.61 25.37
CA SER A 243 -8.13 -11.65 24.74
C SER A 243 -8.25 -12.98 25.50
N LYS A 244 -7.44 -13.20 26.55
CA LYS A 244 -7.48 -14.39 27.41
C LYS A 244 -8.22 -14.17 28.73
N VAL A 245 -8.61 -12.93 29.02
CA VAL A 245 -9.40 -12.58 30.23
C VAL A 245 -10.79 -13.20 30.09
N LYS A 246 -11.28 -13.81 31.18
CA LYS A 246 -12.60 -14.44 31.25
C LYS A 246 -13.50 -13.71 32.24
N LEU A 247 -14.80 -13.90 32.07
CA LEU A 247 -15.81 -13.34 32.97
C LEU A 247 -15.60 -13.90 34.39
N GLY A 248 -15.52 -13.01 35.39
CA GLY A 248 -15.21 -13.34 36.78
C GLY A 248 -13.71 -13.35 37.13
N ASP A 249 -12.81 -13.13 36.17
CA ASP A 249 -11.40 -12.87 36.47
C ASP A 249 -11.23 -11.53 37.22
N ILE A 250 -10.35 -11.51 38.23
CA ILE A 250 -10.02 -10.29 38.96
C ILE A 250 -8.80 -9.65 38.31
N LEU A 251 -8.95 -8.42 37.84
CA LEU A 251 -7.86 -7.64 37.25
C LEU A 251 -7.37 -6.57 38.24
N MET A 252 -6.07 -6.34 38.28
CA MET A 252 -5.48 -5.29 39.09
C MET A 252 -4.99 -4.14 38.21
N LEU A 253 -5.53 -2.95 38.44
CA LEU A 253 -5.11 -1.71 37.80
C LEU A 253 -4.18 -0.93 38.73
N LYS A 254 -3.07 -0.40 38.20
CA LYS A 254 -2.21 0.58 38.89
C LYS A 254 -2.48 1.99 38.34
N PRO A 255 -2.13 3.05 39.09
CA PRO A 255 -2.23 4.41 38.57
C PRO A 255 -1.54 4.57 37.21
N GLY A 256 -2.28 5.08 36.23
CA GLY A 256 -1.83 5.24 34.84
C GLY A 256 -2.11 4.05 33.91
N ASP A 257 -2.59 2.92 34.43
CA ASP A 257 -3.06 1.80 33.59
C ASP A 257 -4.37 2.19 32.87
N LYS A 258 -4.51 1.74 31.62
CA LYS A 258 -5.78 1.78 30.91
C LYS A 258 -6.67 0.61 31.31
N VAL A 259 -7.97 0.84 31.40
CA VAL A 259 -8.95 -0.21 31.68
C VAL A 259 -9.01 -1.18 30.48
N PRO A 260 -8.71 -2.49 30.65
CA PRO A 260 -8.58 -3.44 29.55
C PRO A 260 -9.92 -4.00 29.05
N VAL A 261 -10.91 -4.11 29.94
CA VAL A 261 -12.24 -4.68 29.69
C VAL A 261 -13.24 -4.04 30.64
N ASP A 262 -14.53 -4.10 30.30
CA ASP A 262 -15.60 -3.67 31.20
C ASP A 262 -15.65 -4.55 32.45
N GLY A 263 -15.94 -3.95 33.60
CA GLY A 263 -15.99 -4.64 34.89
C GLY A 263 -16.53 -3.76 36.00
N GLU A 264 -16.57 -4.33 37.21
CA GLU A 264 -16.99 -3.65 38.43
C GLU A 264 -15.81 -3.56 39.41
N ILE A 265 -15.70 -2.43 40.12
CA ILE A 265 -14.65 -2.22 41.13
C ILE A 265 -15.02 -3.03 42.37
N ILE A 266 -14.17 -4.01 42.71
CA ILE A 266 -14.35 -4.86 43.89
C ILE A 266 -13.57 -4.38 45.12
N ASP A 267 -12.48 -3.63 44.90
CA ASP A 267 -11.58 -3.15 45.95
C ASP A 267 -10.76 -1.94 45.44
N GLY A 268 -10.52 -0.96 46.32
CA GLY A 268 -9.79 0.27 46.03
C GLY A 268 -10.62 1.43 45.48
N GLU A 269 -9.99 2.60 45.41
CA GLU A 269 -10.56 3.85 44.88
C GLU A 269 -9.51 4.56 44.02
N SER A 270 -9.92 5.03 42.84
CA SER A 270 -9.07 5.80 41.91
C SER A 270 -9.93 6.65 40.99
N ALA A 271 -9.35 7.72 40.45
CA ALA A 271 -9.94 8.43 39.32
C ALA A 271 -9.57 7.72 38.01
N ILE A 272 -10.53 7.65 37.08
CA ILE A 272 -10.37 7.10 35.73
C ILE A 272 -10.80 8.17 34.73
N ASP A 273 -9.98 8.40 33.71
CA ASP A 273 -10.31 9.32 32.60
C ASP A 273 -11.11 8.57 31.53
N GLU A 274 -12.40 8.91 31.41
CA GLU A 274 -13.33 8.35 30.42
C GLU A 274 -13.60 9.28 29.24
N SER A 275 -12.92 10.44 29.14
CA SER A 275 -13.19 11.48 28.12
C SER A 275 -13.16 10.97 26.68
N LEU A 276 -12.38 9.93 26.41
CA LEU A 276 -12.27 9.31 25.08
C LEU A 276 -13.51 8.49 24.69
N VAL A 277 -14.36 8.11 25.65
CA VAL A 277 -15.59 7.33 25.44
C VAL A 277 -16.83 8.19 25.68
N THR A 278 -16.82 9.04 26.71
CA THR A 278 -17.99 9.83 27.14
C THR A 278 -17.99 11.28 26.65
N GLY A 279 -16.86 11.78 26.13
CA GLY A 279 -16.70 13.15 25.64
C GLY A 279 -16.36 14.16 26.74
#